data_AF-A0AAV1TDR8-F1
#
_entry.id   AF-A0AAV1TDR8-F1
#
_cell.length_a   1.000
_cell.length_b   1.000
_cell.length_c   1.000
_cell.angle_alpha   90.00
_cell.angle_beta   90.00
_cell.angle_gamma   90.00
#
_symmetry.space_group_name_H-M   'P 1'
#
loop_
_entity.id
_entity.type
_entity.pdbx_description
1 polymer ?
#
loop_
_entity_poly.entity_id
_entity_poly.type
_entity_poly.pdbx_seq_one_letter_code
_entity_poly.pdbx_strand_id
1 'polypeptide(L)'
;MESTRERLVCAGDDLPVDDAIDEAAERVGIVDEVLLADENIYVNVLKACTEIEDFSTFEDAFRGMVARGVARSAGFGSAIRYRHKHLDPVFLEEVLDAVF
;
A
#
# COMPACT_ATOMS: atom_id res chain seq x y z
N MET A 1 16.56 -3.88 -34.12
CA MET A 1 15.27 -4.39 -33.62
C MET A 1 15.19 -3.89 -32.19
N GLU A 2 14.57 -2.73 -31.98
CA GLU A 2 14.52 -2.10 -30.66
C GLU A 2 13.75 -2.98 -29.69
N SER A 3 14.33 -3.16 -28.52
CA SER A 3 13.77 -3.98 -27.45
C SER A 3 12.51 -3.29 -26.95
N THR A 4 11.41 -4.03 -26.83
CA THR A 4 10.13 -3.55 -26.29
C THR A 4 10.26 -2.87 -24.92
N ARG A 5 11.36 -3.14 -24.21
CA ARG A 5 11.73 -2.54 -22.93
C ARG A 5 12.19 -1.08 -23.04
N GLU A 6 12.84 -0.68 -24.13
CA GLU A 6 13.31 0.71 -24.31
C GLU A 6 12.14 1.66 -24.60
N ARG A 7 11.08 1.16 -25.24
CA ARG A 7 9.87 1.95 -25.55
C ARG A 7 9.03 2.33 -24.32
N LEU A 8 9.18 1.61 -23.21
CA LEU A 8 8.45 1.90 -21.97
C LEU A 8 9.13 2.99 -21.12
N VAL A 9 10.41 3.28 -21.35
CA VAL A 9 11.18 4.24 -20.55
C VAL A 9 11.07 5.67 -21.10
N CYS A 10 10.68 5.83 -22.38
CA CYS A 10 10.61 7.15 -23.05
C CYS A 10 9.21 7.78 -23.10
N ALA A 11 8.21 7.23 -22.42
CA ALA A 11 6.84 7.76 -22.39
C ALA A 11 6.55 8.57 -21.12
N GLY A 12 7.50 9.39 -20.69
CA GLY A 12 7.29 10.45 -19.71
C GLY A 12 7.25 11.79 -20.42
N ASP A 13 6.06 12.37 -20.56
CA ASP A 13 5.75 13.73 -20.13
C ASP A 13 4.33 14.10 -20.62
N ASP A 14 3.52 14.60 -19.68
CA ASP A 14 2.15 15.12 -19.80
C ASP A 14 0.98 14.12 -19.91
N LEU A 15 0.78 13.32 -18.85
CA LEU A 15 -0.55 12.77 -18.55
C LEU A 15 -1.27 13.67 -17.53
N PRO A 16 -2.52 14.10 -17.80
CA PRO A 16 -3.31 14.83 -16.83
C PRO A 16 -3.51 13.95 -15.59
N VAL A 17 -3.16 14.51 -14.43
CA VAL A 17 -3.06 13.79 -13.16
C VAL A 17 -4.41 13.16 -12.75
N ASP A 18 -5.53 13.72 -13.19
CA ASP A 18 -6.88 13.22 -12.87
C ASP A 18 -7.23 11.90 -13.60
N ASP A 19 -6.89 11.74 -14.88
CA ASP A 19 -7.23 10.51 -15.63
C ASP A 19 -6.38 9.31 -15.16
N ALA A 20 -5.14 9.56 -14.71
CA ALA A 20 -4.25 8.51 -14.21
C ALA A 20 -4.69 7.94 -12.86
N ILE A 21 -5.37 8.73 -12.03
CA ILE A 21 -5.90 8.29 -10.72
C ILE A 21 -7.08 7.35 -10.94
N ASP A 22 -7.97 7.67 -11.88
CA ASP A 22 -9.16 6.87 -12.18
C ASP A 22 -8.77 5.52 -12.80
N GLU A 23 -7.78 5.52 -13.72
CA GLU A 23 -7.26 4.28 -14.31
C GLU A 23 -6.54 3.39 -13.28
N ALA A 24 -5.83 3.99 -12.31
CA ALA A 24 -5.16 3.26 -11.24
C ALA A 24 -6.16 2.66 -10.24
N ALA A 25 -7.21 3.40 -9.88
CA ALA A 25 -8.30 2.92 -9.04
C ALA A 25 -9.09 1.77 -9.71
N GLU A 26 -9.36 1.89 -11.01
CA GLU A 26 -10.03 0.85 -11.80
C GLU A 26 -9.17 -0.43 -11.89
N ARG A 27 -7.87 -0.29 -12.17
CA ARG A 27 -6.94 -1.43 -12.18
C ARG A 27 -6.80 -2.11 -10.82
N VAL A 28 -6.85 -1.34 -9.73
CA VAL A 28 -6.87 -1.87 -8.36
C VAL A 28 -8.12 -2.74 -8.13
N GLY A 29 -9.30 -2.29 -8.58
CA GLY A 29 -10.53 -3.08 -8.50
C GLY A 29 -10.46 -4.39 -9.28
N ILE A 30 -9.86 -4.37 -10.48
CA ILE A 30 -9.68 -5.58 -11.32
C ILE A 30 -8.70 -6.57 -10.66
N VAL A 31 -7.62 -6.09 -10.03
CA VAL A 31 -6.67 -6.96 -9.32
C VAL A 31 -7.33 -7.61 -8.12
N ASP A 32 -8.15 -6.88 -7.35
CA ASP A 32 -8.87 -7.42 -6.21
C ASP A 32 -9.94 -8.46 -6.62
N GLU A 33 -10.49 -8.38 -7.85
CA GLU A 33 -11.42 -9.36 -8.42
C GLU A 33 -10.72 -10.67 -8.85
N VAL A 34 -9.46 -10.60 -9.28
CA VAL A 34 -8.66 -11.76 -9.72
C VAL A 34 -7.86 -12.39 -8.59
N LEU A 35 -7.38 -11.58 -7.64
CA LEU A 35 -6.67 -11.98 -6.44
C LEU A 35 -7.31 -11.25 -5.26
N LEU A 36 -8.20 -11.94 -4.56
CA LEU A 36 -8.83 -11.40 -3.36
C LEU A 36 -7.76 -10.84 -2.42
N ALA A 37 -7.91 -9.56 -2.06
CA ALA A 37 -7.10 -8.93 -1.05
C ALA A 37 -7.10 -9.80 0.23
N ASP A 38 -5.91 -10.19 0.69
CA ASP A 38 -5.73 -11.03 1.87
C ASP A 38 -4.81 -10.35 2.88
N GLU A 39 -5.17 -10.44 4.15
CA GLU A 39 -4.41 -9.85 5.25
C GLU A 39 -2.94 -10.31 5.24
N ASN A 40 -2.64 -11.57 4.88
CA ASN A 40 -1.27 -12.07 4.92
C ASN A 40 -0.38 -11.42 3.86
N ILE A 41 -0.94 -11.08 2.69
CA ILE A 41 -0.19 -10.38 1.64
C ILE A 41 0.27 -9.03 2.17
N TYR A 42 -0.65 -8.26 2.75
CA TYR A 42 -0.35 -6.98 3.37
C TYR A 42 0.63 -7.11 4.53
N VAL A 43 0.42 -8.05 5.45
CA VAL A 43 1.32 -8.27 6.59
C VAL A 43 2.74 -8.61 6.14
N ASN A 44 2.92 -9.37 5.05
CA ASN A 44 4.24 -9.64 4.50
C ASN A 44 4.90 -8.38 3.91
N VAL A 45 4.12 -7.53 3.24
CA VAL A 45 4.60 -6.22 2.75
C VAL A 45 5.00 -5.33 3.93
N LEU A 46 4.17 -5.22 4.97
CA LEU A 46 4.45 -4.43 6.17
C LEU A 46 5.74 -4.90 6.87
N LYS A 47 5.94 -6.22 6.98
CA LYS A 47 7.20 -6.79 7.50
C LYS A 47 8.40 -6.41 6.64
N ALA A 48 8.30 -6.58 5.32
CA ALA A 48 9.38 -6.22 4.41
C ALA A 48 9.74 -4.74 4.53
N CYS A 49 8.75 -3.85 4.53
CA CYS A 49 8.92 -2.40 4.70
C CYS A 49 9.62 -2.06 6.03
N THR A 50 9.32 -2.79 7.10
CA THR A 50 9.98 -2.60 8.40
C THR A 50 11.47 -2.98 8.35
N GLU A 51 11.83 -4.05 7.63
CA GLU A 51 13.22 -4.51 7.49
C GLU A 51 14.07 -3.57 6.63
N ILE A 52 13.48 -2.97 5.58
CA ILE A 52 14.17 -2.03 4.68
C ILE A 52 14.02 -0.56 5.09
N GLU A 53 13.34 -0.29 6.20
CA GLU A 53 13.04 1.05 6.72
C GLU A 53 12.29 1.96 5.73
N ASP A 54 11.43 1.38 4.88
CA ASP A 54 10.56 2.12 3.95
C ASP A 54 9.20 2.42 4.60
N PHE A 55 9.13 3.57 5.24
CA PHE A 55 8.01 3.96 6.08
C PHE A 55 6.82 4.50 5.28
N SER A 56 7.08 5.17 4.15
CA SER A 56 6.01 5.66 3.29
C SER A 56 5.20 4.50 2.73
N THR A 57 5.89 3.49 2.18
CA THR A 57 5.24 2.30 1.62
C THR A 57 4.54 1.49 2.71
N PHE A 58 5.05 1.47 3.94
CA PHE A 58 4.39 0.84 5.07
C PHE A 58 3.01 1.45 5.34
N GLU A 59 2.94 2.79 5.44
CA GLU A 59 1.68 3.50 5.70
C GLU A 59 0.68 3.30 4.59
N ASP A 60 1.12 3.42 3.34
CA ASP A 60 0.25 3.26 2.17
C ASP A 60 -0.30 1.82 2.07
N ALA A 61 0.54 0.83 2.35
CA ALA A 61 0.11 -0.57 2.41
C ALA A 61 -0.89 -0.81 3.55
N PHE A 62 -0.68 -0.22 4.74
CA PHE A 62 -1.61 -0.32 5.86
C PHE A 62 -2.96 0.34 5.53
N ARG A 63 -2.95 1.57 5.01
CA ARG A 63 -4.16 2.28 4.56
C ARG A 63 -4.91 1.47 3.50
N GLY A 64 -4.18 0.91 2.54
CA GLY A 64 -4.73 0.05 1.50
C GLY A 64 -5.38 -1.23 2.05
N MET A 65 -4.80 -1.83 3.09
CA MET A 65 -5.35 -2.99 3.80
C MET A 65 -6.64 -2.64 4.56
N VAL A 66 -6.66 -1.49 5.24
CA VAL A 66 -7.84 -0.99 5.98
C VAL A 66 -8.97 -0.63 5.03
N ALA A 67 -8.69 0.13 3.97
CA ALA A 67 -9.67 0.56 2.97
C ALA A 67 -10.37 -0.62 2.28
N ARG A 68 -9.66 -1.75 2.11
CA ARG A 68 -10.21 -2.99 1.57
C ARG A 68 -10.96 -3.86 2.59
N GLY A 69 -10.98 -3.45 3.87
CA GLY A 69 -11.67 -4.17 4.94
C GLY A 69 -11.03 -5.51 5.30
N VAL A 70 -9.76 -5.73 4.94
CA VAL A 70 -9.05 -7.00 5.18
C VAL A 70 -8.10 -6.93 6.39
N ALA A 71 -7.93 -5.74 6.97
CA ALA A 71 -7.15 -5.56 8.20
C ALA A 71 -7.80 -6.31 9.38
N ARG A 72 -7.04 -7.19 10.03
CA ARG A 72 -7.43 -7.83 11.30
C ARG A 72 -6.25 -7.79 12.27
N SER A 73 -6.23 -8.71 13.24
CA SER A 73 -5.29 -8.69 14.36
C SER A 73 -3.81 -8.66 13.94
N ALA A 74 -3.42 -9.34 12.87
CA ALA A 74 -2.02 -9.40 12.44
C ALA A 74 -1.59 -8.10 11.74
N GLY A 75 -2.49 -7.53 10.93
CA GLY A 75 -2.31 -6.22 10.30
C GLY A 75 -2.15 -5.10 11.35
N PHE A 76 -3.12 -4.96 12.24
CA PHE A 76 -3.07 -3.94 13.30
C PHE A 76 -1.88 -4.14 14.25
N GLY A 77 -1.61 -5.39 14.66
CA GLY A 77 -0.46 -5.70 15.51
C GLY A 77 0.89 -5.37 14.88
N SER A 78 1.00 -5.43 13.55
CA SER A 78 2.22 -5.02 12.83
C SER A 78 2.37 -3.50 12.82
N ALA A 79 1.29 -2.75 12.58
CA ALA A 79 1.29 -1.29 12.61
C ALA A 79 1.63 -0.72 14.00
N ILE A 80 1.03 -1.27 15.06
CA ILE A 80 1.29 -0.85 16.45
C ILE A 80 2.76 -1.10 16.85
N ARG A 81 3.29 -2.30 16.55
CA ARG A 81 4.69 -2.64 16.86
C ARG A 81 5.69 -1.76 16.12
N TYR A 82 5.40 -1.46 14.85
CA TYR A 82 6.21 -0.57 14.05
C TYR A 82 6.28 0.84 14.67
N ARG A 83 5.15 1.38 15.14
CA ARG A 83 5.13 2.72 15.76
C ARG A 83 5.79 2.81 17.13
N HIS A 84 5.78 1.73 17.90
CA HIS A 84 6.59 1.67 19.12
C HIS A 84 8.09 1.89 18.84
N LYS A 85 8.58 1.53 17.65
CA LYS A 85 9.99 1.72 17.25
C LYS A 85 10.28 3.12 16.70
N HIS A 86 9.32 3.77 16.06
CA HIS A 86 9.53 5.01 15.30
C HIS A 86 8.82 6.27 15.85
N LEU A 87 8.05 6.15 16.94
CA LEU A 87 7.44 7.26 17.71
C LEU A 87 6.68 8.30 16.87
N ASP A 88 5.85 7.84 15.94
CA ASP A 88 4.93 8.72 15.22
C ASP A 88 3.52 8.60 15.84
N PRO A 89 3.08 9.61 16.61
CA PRO A 89 1.79 9.59 17.28
C PRO A 89 0.62 9.78 16.32
N VAL A 90 0.81 10.44 15.17
CA VAL A 90 -0.28 10.76 14.23
C VAL A 90 -0.78 9.49 13.56
N PHE A 91 0.14 8.69 13.04
CA PHE A 91 -0.25 7.41 12.46
C PHE A 91 -0.71 6.40 13.51
N LEU A 92 -0.21 6.47 14.75
CA LEU A 92 -0.73 5.60 15.81
C LEU A 92 -2.21 5.89 16.09
N GLU A 93 -2.60 7.17 16.13
CA GLU A 93 -4.01 7.58 16.23
C GLU A 93 -4.81 7.03 15.05
N GLU A 94 -4.33 7.19 13.81
CA GLU A 94 -4.95 6.61 12.61
C GLU A 94 -5.17 5.09 12.71
N VAL A 95 -4.17 4.35 13.21
CA VAL A 95 -4.27 2.90 13.42
C VAL A 95 -5.32 2.56 14.47
N LEU A 96 -5.43 3.34 15.55
CA LEU A 96 -6.41 3.10 16.61
C LEU A 96 -7.83 3.42 16.14
N ASP A 97 -8.02 4.49 15.37
CA ASP A 97 -9.30 4.85 14.75
C ASP A 97 -9.76 3.80 13.74
N ALA A 98 -8.84 3.11 13.07
CA ALA A 98 -9.18 2.01 12.17
C ALA A 98 -9.59 0.71 12.90
N VAL A 99 -9.27 0.58 14.20
CA VAL A 99 -9.57 -0.61 15.02
C VAL A 99 -10.93 -0.50 15.72
N PHE A 100 -11.33 0.69 16.16
CA PHE A 100 -12.47 0.93 17.04
C PHE A 100 -13.61 1.68 16.35
#